data_AF-A0A967SKY5-F1
#
_entry.id   AF-A0A967SKY5-F1
#
_cell.length_a   1.000
_cell.length_b   1.000
_cell.length_c   1.000
_cell.angle_alpha   90.00
_cell.angle_beta   90.00
_cell.angle_gamma   90.00
#
_symmetry.space_group_name_H-M   'P 1'
#
loop_
_entity.id
_entity.type
_entity.pdbx_description
1 polymer ?
#
loop_
_entity_poly.entity_id
_entity_poly.type
_entity_poly.pdbx_seq_one_letter_code
_entity_poly.pdbx_strand_id
1 'polypeptide(L)'
;MATSSVQFFRTIGGAIAVAALGAVLNERLASRAGPDVDPNVALSPELRDSVPADALASLRESLAAGLHSVYVIMAVIATLGFLIALLFPRGTARSHAHREAE
;
A
#
# COMPACT_ATOMS: atom_id res chain seq x y z
N MET A 1 -4.59 -26.39 10.34
CA MET A 1 -3.63 -25.27 10.46
C MET A 1 -3.13 -24.88 9.08
N ALA A 2 -4.01 -24.41 8.19
CA ALA A 2 -3.62 -23.99 6.84
C ALA A 2 -4.41 -22.74 6.44
N THR A 3 -5.73 -22.77 6.59
CA THR A 3 -6.60 -21.64 6.26
C THR A 3 -6.44 -20.45 7.20
N SER A 4 -6.39 -20.69 8.52
CA SER A 4 -6.27 -19.63 9.53
C SER A 4 -4.91 -18.91 9.46
N SER A 5 -3.81 -19.64 9.29
CA SER A 5 -2.48 -19.07 9.13
C SER A 5 -2.37 -18.21 7.86
N VAL A 6 -2.90 -18.68 6.73
CA VAL A 6 -2.94 -17.90 5.47
C VAL A 6 -3.77 -16.63 5.62
N GLN A 7 -4.93 -16.72 6.28
CA GLN A 7 -5.77 -15.55 6.52
C GLN A 7 -5.09 -14.54 7.47
N PHE A 8 -4.41 -15.02 8.51
CA PHE A 8 -3.65 -14.20 9.44
C PHE A 8 -2.51 -13.43 8.75
N PHE A 9 -1.68 -14.10 7.95
CA PHE A 9 -0.60 -13.45 7.21
C PHE A 9 -1.12 -12.38 6.24
N ARG A 10 -2.24 -12.64 5.57
CA ARG A 10 -2.86 -11.66 4.65
C ARG A 10 -3.33 -10.41 5.39
N THR A 11 -3.96 -10.56 6.55
CA THR A 11 -4.43 -9.41 7.35
C THR A 11 -3.26 -8.59 7.87
N ILE A 12 -2.23 -9.24 8.44
CA ILE A 12 -1.04 -8.55 8.94
C ILE A 12 -0.26 -7.87 7.82
N GLY A 13 -0.03 -8.58 6.71
CA GLY A 13 0.65 -8.01 5.55
C GLY A 13 -0.08 -6.79 4.99
N GLY A 14 -1.41 -6.84 4.91
CA GLY A 14 -2.24 -5.71 4.50
C GLY A 14 -2.09 -4.51 5.44
N ALA A 15 -2.18 -4.71 6.75
CA ALA A 15 -2.04 -3.63 7.73
C ALA A 15 -0.64 -2.98 7.69
N ILE A 16 0.42 -3.80 7.62
CA ILE A 16 1.80 -3.31 7.51
C ILE A 16 2.00 -2.51 6.23
N ALA A 17 1.51 -3.02 5.09
CA ALA A 17 1.63 -2.33 3.81
C ALA A 17 0.91 -0.98 3.82
N VAL A 18 -0.33 -0.93 4.34
CA VAL A 18 -1.10 0.32 4.44
C VAL A 18 -0.40 1.35 5.34
N ALA A 19 0.10 0.93 6.51
CA ALA A 19 0.82 1.82 7.41
C ALA A 19 2.10 2.38 6.79
N ALA A 20 2.90 1.53 6.14
CA ALA A 20 4.14 1.95 5.47
C ALA A 20 3.86 2.91 4.30
N LEU A 21 2.86 2.62 3.46
CA LEU A 21 2.48 3.48 2.35
C LEU A 21 1.91 4.83 2.82
N GLY A 22 1.13 4.83 3.92
CA GLY A 22 0.65 6.05 4.56
C GLY A 22 1.79 6.93 5.06
N ALA A 23 2.81 6.33 5.70
CA ALA A 23 4.01 7.06 6.13
C ALA A 23 4.78 7.66 4.93
N VAL A 24 4.94 6.91 3.84
CA VAL A 24 5.58 7.41 2.61
C VAL A 24 4.80 8.59 2.02
N LEU A 25 3.47 8.49 1.97
CA LEU A 25 2.63 9.59 1.49
C LEU A 25 2.76 10.84 2.37
N ASN A 26 2.75 10.66 3.69
CA ASN A 26 2.90 11.75 4.66
C ASN A 26 4.26 12.46 4.51
N GLU A 27 5.34 11.70 4.38
CA GLU A 27 6.69 12.23 4.15
C GLU A 27 6.78 13.02 2.84
N ARG A 28 6.23 12.46 1.75
CA ARG A 28 6.20 13.14 0.44
C ARG A 28 5.43 14.46 0.50
N LEU A 29 4.36 14.49 1.28
CA LEU A 29 3.53 15.67 1.45
C LEU A 29 4.25 16.73 2.30
N ALA A 30 4.85 16.32 3.42
CA ALA A 30 5.67 17.20 4.26
C ALA A 30 6.86 17.81 3.50
N SER A 31 7.53 17.02 2.66
CA SER A 31 8.69 17.48 1.88
C SER A 31 8.37 18.59 0.86
N ARG A 32 7.09 18.77 0.50
CA ARG A 32 6.66 19.74 -0.52
C ARG A 32 5.74 20.84 0.00
N ALA A 33 4.97 20.57 1.06
CA ALA A 33 4.10 21.55 1.70
C ALA A 33 4.88 22.46 2.68
N GLY A 34 6.09 22.07 3.10
CA GLY A 34 6.83 22.75 4.15
C GLY A 34 6.32 22.37 5.55
N PRO A 35 7.14 22.52 6.61
CA PRO A 35 6.84 21.99 7.94
C PRO A 35 5.62 22.61 8.65
N ASP A 36 5.01 23.65 8.09
CA ASP A 36 3.96 24.46 8.74
C ASP A 36 2.61 24.44 8.01
N VAL A 37 2.50 23.68 6.91
CA VAL A 37 1.25 23.56 6.15
C VAL A 37 0.57 22.24 6.48
N ASP A 38 -0.55 22.32 7.19
CA ASP A 38 -1.37 21.17 7.53
C ASP A 38 -1.98 20.55 6.26
N PRO A 39 -1.61 19.32 5.87
CA PRO A 39 -2.08 18.73 4.62
C PRO A 39 -3.60 18.51 4.56
N ASN A 40 -4.27 18.49 5.72
CA ASN A 40 -5.72 18.41 5.79
C ASN A 40 -6.43 19.61 5.14
N VAL A 41 -5.75 20.75 5.02
CA VAL A 41 -6.29 21.99 4.43
C VAL A 41 -6.65 21.81 2.94
N ALA A 42 -5.93 20.97 2.18
CA ALA A 42 -6.35 20.66 0.80
C ALA A 42 -7.54 19.69 0.71
N LEU A 43 -7.73 18.87 1.73
CA LEU A 43 -8.76 17.84 1.75
C LEU A 43 -10.12 18.38 2.23
N SER A 44 -10.10 19.48 2.97
CA SER A 44 -11.29 20.15 3.51
C SER A 44 -11.85 21.17 2.51
N PRO A 45 -13.05 20.96 1.95
CA PRO A 45 -13.67 21.87 0.99
C PRO A 45 -13.88 23.28 1.56
N GLU A 46 -14.14 23.39 2.87
CA GLU A 46 -14.41 24.65 3.56
C GLU A 46 -13.18 25.56 3.66
N LEU A 47 -11.98 24.96 3.61
CA LEU A 47 -10.69 25.67 3.67
C LEU A 47 -10.12 25.96 2.27
N ARG A 48 -10.73 25.46 1.19
CA ARG A 48 -10.25 25.70 -0.19
C ARG A 48 -10.51 27.13 -0.67
N ASP A 49 -11.61 27.75 -0.23
CA ASP A 49 -11.97 29.11 -0.64
C ASP A 49 -11.10 30.19 0.00
N SER A 50 -10.40 29.88 1.10
CA SER A 50 -9.47 30.78 1.78
C SER A 50 -8.01 30.62 1.33
N VAL A 51 -7.72 29.69 0.42
CA VAL A 51 -6.36 29.36 -0.02
C VAL A 51 -6.11 29.89 -1.45
N PRO A 52 -4.99 30.60 -1.70
CA PRO A 52 -4.64 31.07 -3.05
C PRO A 52 -4.59 29.93 -4.07
N ALA A 53 -5.11 30.15 -5.28
CA ALA A 53 -5.19 29.13 -6.33
C ALA A 53 -3.83 28.47 -6.64
N ASP A 54 -2.73 29.21 -6.53
CA ASP A 54 -1.37 28.70 -6.74
C ASP A 54 -0.93 27.70 -5.65
N ALA A 55 -1.34 27.91 -4.39
CA ALA A 55 -1.06 26.98 -3.30
C ALA A 55 -1.88 25.68 -3.45
N LEU A 56 -3.12 25.79 -3.93
CA LEU A 56 -3.98 24.66 -4.28
C LEU A 56 -3.40 23.81 -5.42
N ALA A 57 -2.85 24.46 -6.46
CA ALA A 57 -2.18 23.77 -7.57
C ALA A 57 -0.93 23.01 -7.09
N SER A 58 -0.09 23.65 -6.29
CA SER A 58 1.11 23.03 -5.70
C SER A 58 0.78 21.83 -4.81
N LEU A 59 -0.27 21.92 -3.98
CA LEU A 59 -0.67 20.80 -3.15
C LEU A 59 -1.26 19.64 -3.96
N ARG A 60 -2.03 19.93 -5.00
CA ARG A 60 -2.56 18.91 -5.92
C ARG A 60 -1.44 18.17 -6.64
N GLU A 61 -0.43 18.88 -7.12
CA GLU A 61 0.73 18.28 -7.77
C GLU A 61 1.56 17.44 -6.79
N SER A 62 1.71 17.92 -5.56
CA SER A 62 2.36 17.18 -4.47
C SER A 62 1.65 15.87 -4.15
N LEU A 63 0.32 15.91 -4.01
CA LEU A 63 -0.54 14.75 -3.83
C LEU A 63 -0.44 13.78 -5.02
N ALA A 64 -0.54 14.28 -6.25
CA ALA A 64 -0.47 13.46 -7.45
C ALA A 64 0.84 12.68 -7.54
N ALA A 65 1.98 13.33 -7.29
CA ALA A 65 3.28 12.67 -7.32
C ALA A 65 3.53 11.77 -6.08
N GLY A 66 2.97 12.11 -4.90
CA GLY A 66 2.98 11.21 -3.74
C GLY A 66 2.19 9.92 -4.01
N LEU A 67 1.00 10.06 -4.59
CA LEU A 67 0.13 8.94 -4.94
C LEU A 67 0.75 8.07 -6.05
N HIS A 68 1.39 8.69 -7.04
CA HIS A 68 2.17 7.97 -8.05
C HIS A 68 3.24 7.08 -7.41
N SER A 69 4.00 7.62 -6.44
CA SER A 69 5.01 6.86 -5.70
C SER A 69 4.39 5.66 -4.95
N VAL A 70 3.22 5.85 -4.32
CA VAL A 70 2.48 4.77 -3.63
C VAL A 70 2.08 3.66 -4.61
N TYR A 71 1.51 4.03 -5.76
CA TYR A 71 1.11 3.05 -6.78
C TYR A 71 2.29 2.28 -7.38
N VAL A 72 3.44 2.93 -7.59
CA VAL A 72 4.65 2.25 -8.05
C VAL A 72 5.13 1.21 -7.02
N ILE A 73 5.13 1.56 -5.73
CA ILE A 73 5.50 0.61 -4.66
C ILE A 73 4.52 -0.57 -4.64
N MET A 74 3.21 -0.31 -4.74
CA MET A 74 2.21 -1.37 -4.84
C MET A 74 2.42 -2.29 -6.05
N ALA A 75 2.75 -1.74 -7.21
CA ALA A 75 3.04 -2.51 -8.42
C ALA A 75 4.27 -3.43 -8.23
N VAL A 76 5.32 -2.93 -7.57
CA VAL A 76 6.50 -3.74 -7.23
C VAL A 76 6.12 -4.89 -6.28
N ILE A 77 5.39 -4.61 -5.20
CA ILE A 77 4.94 -5.63 -4.25
C ILE A 77 4.08 -6.70 -4.96
N ALA A 78 3.14 -6.29 -5.81
CA ALA A 78 2.29 -7.20 -6.57
C ALA A 78 3.10 -8.08 -7.53
N THR A 79 4.09 -7.50 -8.22
CA THR A 79 4.98 -8.23 -9.12
C THR A 79 5.82 -9.25 -8.36
N LEU A 80 6.38 -8.88 -7.21
CA LEU A 80 7.13 -9.80 -6.35
C LEU A 80 6.24 -10.94 -5.86
N GLY A 81 5.02 -10.65 -5.39
CA GLY A 81 4.06 -11.66 -4.96
C GLY A 81 3.69 -12.63 -6.10
N PHE A 82 3.52 -12.12 -7.31
CA PHE A 82 3.26 -12.91 -8.50
C PHE A 82 4.44 -13.81 -8.88
N LEU A 83 5.67 -13.28 -8.87
CA LEU A 83 6.89 -14.06 -9.13
C LEU A 83 7.10 -15.17 -8.09
N ILE A 84 6.86 -14.87 -6.82
CA ILE A 84 6.91 -15.87 -5.73
C ILE A 84 5.87 -16.96 -6.00
N ALA A 85 4.63 -16.59 -6.34
CA ALA A 85 3.58 -17.56 -6.64
C ALA A 85 3.91 -18.45 -7.85
N LEU A 86 4.61 -17.94 -8.87
CA LEU A 86 5.10 -18.73 -10.00
C LEU A 86 6.22 -19.71 -9.60
N LEU A 87 7.07 -19.32 -8.65
CA LEU A 87 8.19 -20.14 -8.18
C LEU A 87 7.76 -21.23 -7.20
N PHE A 88 6.55 -21.16 -6.64
CA PHE A 88 6.02 -22.18 -5.74
C PHE A 88 5.92 -23.53 -6.46
N PRO A 89 6.68 -24.56 -6.02
CA PRO A 89 6.66 -25.87 -6.66
C PRO A 89 5.28 -26.51 -6.50
N ARG A 90 4.80 -27.14 -7.58
CA ARG A 90 3.50 -27.82 -7.63
C ARG A 90 3.52 -29.12 -6.83
N GLY A 91 3.63 -29.02 -5.51
CA GLY A 91 3.56 -30.14 -4.58
C GLY A 91 2.16 -30.77 -4.64
N THR A 92 2.06 -31.95 -5.25
CA THR A 92 0.79 -32.63 -5.45
C THR A 92 0.32 -33.22 -4.12
N ALA A 93 -0.87 -32.83 -3.66
CA ALA A 93 -1.53 -33.41 -2.48
C ALA A 93 -1.66 -34.95 -2.52
N ARG A 94 -1.51 -35.56 -3.72
CA ARG A 94 -1.46 -37.02 -3.91
C ARG A 94 -0.28 -37.71 -3.23
N SER A 95 0.84 -37.03 -2.94
CA SER A 95 1.99 -37.70 -2.29
C SER A 95 1.79 -37.92 -0.77
N HIS A 96 0.79 -37.27 -0.18
CA HIS A 96 0.46 -37.36 1.24
C HIS A 96 -0.88 -38.07 1.52
N ALA A 97 -1.49 -38.69 0.50
CA ALA A 97 -2.55 -39.66 0.73
C ALA A 97 -1.89 -40.91 1.34
N HIS A 98 -1.81 -40.93 2.67
CA HIS A 98 -1.41 -42.09 3.42
C HIS A 98 -2.33 -43.24 2.99
N ARG A 99 -1.77 -44.20 2.25
CA ARG A 99 -2.44 -45.45 1.92
C ARG A 99 -2.64 -46.13 3.27
N GLU A 100 -3.87 -46.11 3.78
CA GLU A 100 -4.25 -46.92 4.94
C GLU A 100 -3.82 -48.35 4.62
N ALA A 101 -2.81 -48.82 5.36
CA ALA A 101 -2.35 -50.19 5.29
C ALA A 101 -3.44 -51.06 5.93
N GLU A 102 -3.92 -52.03 5.15
CA GLU A 102 -4.68 -53.20 5.61
C GLU A 102 -4.02 -53.89 6.80
#